data_AF-A0A945W3P0-F1
#
_entry.id   AF-A0A945W3P0-F1
#
_cell.length_a   1.000
_cell.length_b   1.000
_cell.length_c   1.000
_cell.angle_alpha   90.00
_cell.angle_beta   90.00
_cell.angle_gamma   90.00
#
_symmetry.space_group_name_H-M   'P 1'
#
loop_
_entity.id
_entity.type
_entity.pdbx_description
1 polymer ?
#
loop_
_entity_poly.entity_id
_entity_poly.type
_entity_poly.pdbx_seq_one_letter_code
_entity_poly.pdbx_strand_id
1 'polypeptide(L)' 'MNDNNIKKLLTRVKKGDLTIENALQSFKELPYKDLGFAKVDTHRTIRCGFPEVIFCEGKTPEQ' A
#
# COMPACT_ATOMS: atom_id res chain seq x y z
N MET A 1 0.82 -3.28 1.82
CA MET A 1 2.30 -3.27 1.71
C MET A 1 2.75 -4.71 1.45
N ASN A 2 3.47 -5.01 0.35
CA ASN A 2 3.90 -6.39 0.04
C ASN A 2 5.11 -6.82 0.87
N ASP A 3 5.18 -8.09 1.26
CA ASP A 3 6.29 -8.70 2.02
C ASP A 3 7.67 -8.41 1.45
N ASN A 4 7.78 -8.33 0.12
CA ASN A 4 9.03 -8.07 -0.57
C ASN A 4 9.54 -6.63 -0.35
N ASN A 5 8.62 -5.66 -0.22
CA ASN A 5 8.99 -4.27 0.10
C ASN A 5 9.40 -4.13 1.56
N ILE A 6 8.74 -4.86 2.46
CA ILE A 6 9.08 -4.89 3.89
C ILE A 6 10.48 -5.48 4.09
N LYS A 7 10.80 -6.62 3.45
CA LYS A 7 12.14 -7.20 3.48
C LYS A 7 13.24 -6.24 3.00
N LYS A 8 12.99 -5.51 1.90
CA LYS A 8 13.94 -4.52 1.38
C LYS A 8 14.16 -3.38 2.38
N LEU A 9 13.09 -2.85 2.98
CA LEU A 9 13.18 -1.79 3.99
C LEU A 9 13.99 -2.25 5.21
N LEU A 10 13.67 -3.43 5.76
CA LEU A 10 14.36 -4.01 6.92
C LEU A 10 15.85 -4.29 6.62
N THR A 11 16.17 -4.71 5.40
CA THR A 11 17.57 -4.92 4.99
C THR A 11 18.37 -3.62 4.97
N ARG A 12 17.75 -2.50 4.53
CA ARG A 12 18.39 -1.18 4.55
C ARG A 12 18.62 -0.68 5.98
N VAL A 13 17.67 -0.93 6.89
CA VAL A 13 17.84 -0.62 8.31
C VAL A 13 19.00 -1.42 8.91
N LYS A 14 19.06 -2.74 8.64
CA LYS A 14 20.15 -3.61 9.12
C LYS A 14 21.53 -3.17 8.63
N LYS A 15 21.62 -2.60 7.42
CA LYS A 15 22.87 -2.08 6.85
C LYS A 15 23.28 -0.72 7.42
N GLY A 16 22.41 -0.04 8.17
CA GLY A 16 22.64 1.33 8.67
C GLY A 16 22.32 2.42 7.64
N ASP A 17 21.85 2.06 6.45
CA ASP A 17 21.47 3.00 5.38
C ASP A 17 20.18 3.77 5.69
N LEU A 18 19.41 3.31 6.68
CA LEU A 18 18.15 3.89 7.10
C LEU A 18 17.99 3.76 8.60
N THR A 19 17.65 4.86 9.28
CA THR A 19 17.32 4.81 10.71
C THR A 19 15.98 4.12 10.93
N ILE A 20 15.80 3.51 12.10
CA ILE A 20 14.54 2.87 12.49
C ILE A 20 13.38 3.88 12.44
N GLU A 21 13.62 5.13 12.83
CA GLU A 21 12.62 6.21 12.78
C GLU A 21 12.15 6.51 11.35
N ASN A 22 13.08 6.58 10.38
CA ASN A 22 12.74 6.79 8.98
C ASN A 22 12.03 5.56 8.37
N ALA A 23 12.40 4.36 8.81
CA ALA A 23 11.69 3.14 8.43
C ALA A 23 10.25 3.14 8.98
N LEU A 24 10.06 3.53 10.25
CA LEU A 24 8.73 3.67 10.87
C LEU A 24 7.87 4.71 10.15
N GLN A 25 8.45 5.81 9.68
CA GLN A 25 7.75 6.80 8.88
C GLN A 25 7.22 6.19 7.56
N SER A 26 7.96 5.25 6.97
CA SER A 26 7.53 4.50 5.77
C SER A 26 6.37 3.54 6.05
N PHE A 27 6.20 3.09 7.29
CA PHE A 27 5.03 2.32 7.73
C PHE A 27 3.85 3.21 8.15
N LYS A 28 4.11 4.48 8.47
CA LYS A 28 3.11 5.51 8.78
C LYS A 28 2.48 6.15 7.54
N GLU A 29 2.86 5.74 6.34
CA GLU A 29 2.09 6.11 5.15
C GLU A 29 0.61 5.75 5.39
N LEU A 30 -0.26 6.71 5.11
CA LEU A 30 -1.69 6.59 5.32
C LEU A 30 -2.20 5.27 4.73
N PRO A 31 -3.27 4.66 5.28
CA PRO A 31 -3.82 3.40 4.76
C PRO A 31 -4.34 3.52 3.33
N TYR A 32 -4.31 4.72 2.78
CA TYR A 32 -4.61 5.05 1.41
C TYR A 32 -3.59 6.04 0.86
N LYS A 33 -3.36 5.98 -0.45
CA LYS A 33 -2.62 6.98 -1.20
C LYS A 33 -3.61 7.94 -1.87
N ASP A 34 -3.47 9.23 -1.61
CA ASP A 34 -4.28 10.26 -2.25
C ASP A 34 -3.65 10.67 -3.59
N LEU A 35 -4.41 10.56 -4.68
CA LEU A 35 -4.02 10.95 -6.03
C LEU A 35 -4.63 12.32 -6.45
N GLY A 36 -5.29 13.02 -5.53
CA GLY A 36 -5.99 14.29 -5.77
C GLY A 36 -7.41 14.14 -6.31
N PHE A 37 -7.68 13.08 -7.08
CA PHE A 37 -9.01 12.73 -7.59
C PHE A 37 -9.54 11.39 -7.06
N ALA A 38 -8.67 10.57 -6.46
CA ALA A 38 -9.01 9.27 -5.91
C ALA A 38 -8.11 8.94 -4.73
N LYS A 39 -8.66 8.23 -3.75
CA LYS A 39 -7.91 7.69 -2.61
C LYS A 39 -7.78 6.18 -2.77
N VAL A 40 -6.58 5.71 -3.10
CA VAL A 40 -6.28 4.29 -3.32
C VAL A 40 -6.01 3.63 -1.97
N ASP A 41 -6.95 2.82 -1.47
CA ASP A 41 -6.77 2.07 -0.22
C ASP A 41 -5.74 0.94 -0.40
N THR A 42 -4.52 1.15 0.08
CA THR A 42 -3.40 0.20 -0.02
C THR A 42 -3.35 -0.77 1.15
N HIS A 43 -4.11 -0.51 2.22
CA HIS A 43 -4.19 -1.33 3.43
C HIS A 43 -5.40 -2.26 3.42
N ARG A 44 -6.28 -2.13 2.43
CA ARG A 44 -7.50 -2.92 2.31
C ARG A 44 -7.29 -4.42 2.47
N THR A 45 -6.29 -5.00 1.81
CA THR A 45 -6.02 -6.45 1.91
C THR A 45 -5.77 -6.90 3.34
N ILE A 46 -5.11 -6.06 4.15
CA ILE A 46 -4.82 -6.34 5.56
C ILE A 46 -6.08 -6.16 6.42
N ARG A 47 -6.92 -5.16 6.12
CA ARG A 47 -8.14 -4.84 6.90
C ARG A 47 -9.34 -5.74 6.57
N CYS A 48 -9.47 -6.15 5.32
CA CYS A 48 -10.67 -6.78 4.78
C CYS A 48 -10.44 -8.24 4.34
N GLY A 49 -9.18 -8.70 4.23
CA GLY A 49 -8.84 -10.08 3.85
C GLY A 49 -9.10 -10.45 2.38
N PHE A 50 -10.07 -9.81 1.72
CA PHE A 50 -10.48 -10.05 0.33
C PHE A 50 -10.54 -8.70 -0.45
N PRO A 51 -10.19 -8.70 -1.75
CA PRO A 51 -10.29 -7.50 -2.61
C PRO A 51 -11.73 -7.02 -2.79
N GLU A 52 -11.95 -5.71 -2.98
CA GLU A 52 -13.29 -5.23 -3.40
C GLU A 52 -13.56 -5.66 -4.84
N VAL A 53 -14.81 -6.02 -5.13
CA VAL A 53 -15.28 -6.20 -6.50
C VAL A 53 -16.36 -5.15 -6.74
N ILE A 54 -16.13 -4.28 -7.72
CA ILE A 54 -17.16 -3.34 -8.17
C ILE A 54 -17.92 -4.02 -9.31
N PHE A 55 -19.19 -4.30 -9.06
CA PHE A 55 -20.09 -4.81 -10.09
C PHE A 55 -20.45 -3.67 -11.04
N CYS A 56 -20.17 -3.86 -12.33
CA CYS A 56 -20.40 -2.89 -13.39
C CYS A 56 -21.31 -3.49 -14.46
N GLU A 57 -22.59 -3.64 -14.15
CA GLU A 57 -23.57 -4.09 -15.15
C GLU A 57 -23.69 -3.08 -16.28
N GLY A 58 -23.54 -3.53 -17.52
CA GLY A 58 -23.74 -2.71 -18.72
C GLY A 58 -22.58 -1.78 -19.11
N LYS A 59 -21.44 -1.79 -18.42
CA LYS A 59 -20.22 -1.11 -18.90
C LYS A 59 -19.50 -1.98 -19.94
N THR A 60 -19.04 -1.36 -21.03
CA THR A 60 -18.18 -2.06 -22.01
C THR A 60 -16.72 -2.07 -21.54
N PRO A 61 -15.87 -3.00 -22.00
CA PRO A 61 -14.46 -3.06 -21.61
C PRO A 61 -13.66 -1.79 -21.94
N GLU A 62 -14.14 -0.97 -22.88
CA GLU A 62 -13.51 0.31 -23.24
C GLU A 62 -13.83 1.47 -22.29
N GLN A 63 -14.71 1.28 -21.29
CA GLN A 63 -15.18 2.30 -20.32
C GLN A 63 -14.66 2.05 -18.90
#